data_AF-A0A326U7J4-F1
#
_entry.id   AF-A0A326U7J4-F1
#
_cell.length_a   1.000
_cell.length_b   1.000
_cell.length_c   1.000
_cell.angle_alpha   90.00
_cell.angle_beta   90.00
_cell.angle_gamma   90.00
#
_symmetry.space_group_name_H-M   'P 1'
#
loop_
_entity.id
_entity.type
_entity.pdbx_description
1 polymer ?
#
loop_
_entity_poly.entity_id
_entity_poly.type
_entity_poly.pdbx_seq_one_letter_code
_entity_poly.pdbx_strand_id
1 'polypeptide(L)'
;MSIFQLTQTIQIVPSLPARSGKRPSQPVLPGMEPEAEVSPKVSNRQIAEVLSGIADLLESQAGNPYRIQAYRNAARGILDLAEPAADILARGEALPIPGLGDRLRTRIRELVEKGVMTFHNGLCLPALPTGVRALLNVEHVGPYTAIRLYEELGIDSVEKLWWAAQQQRIRQLSGFGARSEARLKEAAQKALGGPKKQQSLNEIA
;
A
#
# COMPACT_ATOMS: atom_id res chain seq x y z
N MET A 1 17.70 -19.94 -0.18
CA MET A 1 17.30 -19.34 -1.48
C MET A 1 16.62 -18.02 -1.20
N SER A 2 17.08 -16.96 -1.85
CA SER A 2 16.85 -15.56 -1.50
C SER A 2 15.41 -15.12 -1.79
N ILE A 3 14.69 -14.63 -0.78
CA ILE A 3 13.35 -14.02 -0.89
C ILE A 3 13.48 -12.49 -1.06
N PHE A 4 14.58 -12.06 -1.69
CA PHE A 4 14.89 -10.65 -1.85
C PHE A 4 13.90 -10.00 -2.82
N GLN A 5 13.21 -8.97 -2.31
CA GLN A 5 12.60 -7.87 -3.07
C GLN A 5 11.32 -8.19 -3.87
N LEU A 6 10.14 -7.99 -3.25
CA LEU A 6 8.91 -7.69 -4.00
C LEU A 6 8.40 -6.27 -3.69
N THR A 7 9.33 -5.34 -3.47
CA THR A 7 9.04 -3.90 -3.56
C THR A 7 9.12 -3.50 -5.03
N GLN A 8 7.97 -3.43 -5.70
CA GLN A 8 7.94 -2.85 -7.03
C GLN A 8 7.90 -1.33 -6.89
N THR A 9 8.95 -0.67 -7.36
CA THR A 9 8.96 0.79 -7.48
C THR A 9 8.25 1.14 -8.78
N ILE A 10 7.12 1.84 -8.67
CA ILE A 10 6.39 2.33 -9.84
C ILE A 10 6.82 3.78 -10.08
N GLN A 11 7.37 4.04 -11.27
CA GLN A 11 7.86 5.35 -11.72
C GLN A 11 6.85 5.94 -12.71
N ILE A 12 6.53 7.22 -12.60
CA ILE A 12 5.79 7.94 -13.64
C ILE A 12 6.80 8.50 -14.65
N VAL A 13 6.66 8.12 -15.92
CA VAL A 13 7.36 8.81 -17.01
C VAL A 13 6.57 10.08 -17.30
N PRO A 14 7.16 11.29 -17.22
CA PRO A 14 6.46 12.51 -17.57
C PRO A 14 6.08 12.45 -19.05
N SER A 15 4.77 12.47 -19.34
CA SER A 15 4.27 12.58 -20.70
C SER A 15 4.62 13.97 -21.23
N LEU A 16 5.38 14.04 -22.32
CA LEU A 16 5.52 15.28 -23.09
C LEU A 16 4.12 15.83 -23.41
N PRO A 17 3.91 17.15 -23.30
CA PRO A 17 2.59 17.72 -23.55
C PRO A 17 2.14 17.39 -24.97
N ALA A 18 0.94 16.81 -25.08
CA ALA A 18 0.29 16.58 -26.36
C ALA A 18 0.18 17.93 -27.09
N ARG A 19 0.78 18.00 -28.28
CA ARG A 19 0.74 19.16 -29.17
C ARG A 19 -0.71 19.39 -29.61
N SER A 20 -1.46 20.17 -28.83
CA SER A 20 -2.80 20.63 -29.21
C SER A 20 -2.66 21.60 -30.37
N GLY A 21 -2.95 21.10 -31.57
CA GLY A 21 -3.07 21.93 -32.76
C GLY A 21 -4.35 22.76 -32.71
N LYS A 22 -4.22 24.05 -32.40
CA LYS A 22 -5.05 25.11 -32.99
C LYS A 22 -4.14 26.27 -33.40
N ARG A 23 -4.20 26.61 -34.69
CA ARG A 23 -3.56 27.78 -35.32
C ARG A 23 -4.25 29.09 -34.88
N PRO A 24 -3.64 30.26 -35.17
CA PRO A 24 -3.42 31.33 -34.20
C PRO A 24 -4.54 32.37 -34.19
N SER A 25 -4.70 33.04 -33.06
CA SER A 25 -5.16 34.43 -33.02
C SER A 25 -5.01 35.01 -31.62
N GLN A 26 -3.90 35.70 -31.38
CA GLN A 26 -3.85 36.96 -30.63
C GLN A 26 -2.44 37.57 -30.75
N PRO A 27 -2.30 38.85 -31.13
CA PRO A 27 -1.05 39.56 -30.92
C PRO A 27 -0.89 39.77 -29.40
N VAL A 28 0.20 39.26 -28.83
CA VAL A 28 0.53 39.46 -27.42
C VAL A 28 1.12 40.86 -27.27
N LEU A 29 0.59 41.66 -26.33
CA LEU A 29 1.13 42.98 -25.99
C LEU A 29 2.51 42.82 -25.33
N PRO A 30 3.53 43.62 -25.69
CA PRO A 30 4.84 43.57 -25.04
C PRO A 30 4.78 44.16 -23.62
N GLY A 31 5.30 43.45 -22.60
CA GLY A 31 5.60 44.04 -21.29
C GLY A 31 5.09 43.34 -20.04
N MET A 32 4.67 42.08 -20.08
CA MET A 32 4.35 41.30 -18.88
C MET A 32 4.84 39.85 -19.03
N GLU A 33 6.10 39.62 -18.65
CA GLU A 33 6.57 38.28 -18.26
C GLU A 33 6.65 38.26 -16.71
N PRO A 34 6.34 37.13 -16.06
CA PRO A 34 7.25 35.99 -16.06
C PRO A 34 6.57 34.62 -16.24
N GLU A 35 7.14 33.81 -17.12
CA GLU A 35 7.69 32.48 -16.80
C GLU A 35 7.04 31.76 -15.60
N ALA A 36 5.90 31.10 -15.81
CA ALA A 36 5.44 30.09 -14.87
C ALA A 36 6.27 28.81 -15.11
N GLU A 37 7.32 28.62 -14.31
CA GLU A 37 8.10 27.38 -14.28
C GLU A 37 7.18 26.18 -14.07
N VAL A 38 7.00 25.38 -15.13
CA VAL A 38 6.21 24.16 -15.10
C VAL A 38 7.07 23.07 -14.45
N SER A 39 7.07 23.01 -13.12
CA SER A 39 7.38 21.75 -12.43
C SER A 39 6.48 20.65 -13.03
N PRO A 40 6.97 19.43 -13.28
CA PRO A 40 6.18 18.38 -13.91
C PRO A 40 5.04 17.97 -12.97
N LYS A 41 3.90 18.67 -13.06
CA LYS A 41 2.71 18.37 -12.28
C LYS A 41 2.15 17.04 -12.78
N VAL A 42 2.27 16.01 -11.95
CA VAL A 42 1.60 14.74 -12.20
C VAL A 42 0.09 15.00 -12.28
N SER A 43 -0.51 14.66 -13.42
CA SER A 43 -1.93 14.86 -13.65
C SER A 43 -2.79 13.83 -12.89
N ASN A 44 -4.03 14.21 -12.54
CA ASN A 44 -5.00 13.29 -11.93
C ASN A 44 -5.17 12.01 -12.76
N ARG A 45 -5.12 12.13 -14.09
CA ARG A 45 -5.18 11.00 -15.02
C ARG A 45 -4.03 10.02 -14.81
N GLN A 46 -2.79 10.50 -14.74
CA GLN A 46 -1.62 9.65 -14.51
C GLN A 46 -1.70 8.95 -13.15
N ILE A 47 -2.12 9.67 -12.10
CA ILE A 47 -2.34 9.08 -10.77
C ILE A 47 -3.38 7.96 -10.84
N ALA A 48 -4.51 8.21 -11.51
CA ALA A 48 -5.59 7.25 -11.65
C ALA A 48 -5.20 6.01 -12.48
N GLU A 49 -4.41 6.19 -13.54
CA GLU A 49 -3.86 5.10 -14.36
C GLU A 49 -2.97 4.20 -13.52
N VAL A 50 -2.06 4.78 -12.73
CA VAL A 50 -1.19 4.01 -11.84
C VAL A 50 -2.00 3.27 -10.76
N LEU A 51 -2.96 3.93 -10.11
CA LEU A 51 -3.81 3.30 -9.10
C LEU A 51 -4.67 2.16 -9.69
N SER A 52 -5.16 2.34 -10.92
CA SER A 52 -5.92 1.30 -11.64
C SER A 52 -5.04 0.12 -12.01
N GLY A 53 -3.82 0.37 -12.51
CA GLY A 53 -2.85 -0.69 -12.82
C GLY A 53 -2.45 -1.50 -11.58
N ILE A 54 -2.36 -0.86 -10.41
CA ILE A 54 -2.16 -1.59 -9.13
C ILE A 54 -3.36 -2.48 -8.81
N ALA A 55 -4.59 -2.04 -9.08
CA ALA A 55 -5.77 -2.87 -8.87
C ALA A 55 -5.80 -4.07 -9.81
N ASP A 56 -5.47 -3.88 -11.10
CA ASP A 56 -5.33 -4.96 -12.09
C ASP A 56 -4.26 -5.97 -11.66
N LEU A 57 -3.12 -5.47 -11.17
CA LEU A 57 -2.03 -6.29 -10.67
C LEU A 57 -2.44 -7.11 -9.44
N LEU A 58 -3.19 -6.52 -8.51
CA LEU A 58 -3.72 -7.23 -7.34
C LEU A 58 -4.77 -8.27 -7.73
N GLU A 59 -5.62 -7.97 -8.71
CA GLU A 59 -6.65 -8.87 -9.22
C GLU A 59 -6.03 -10.11 -9.90
N SER A 60 -5.04 -9.91 -10.76
CA SER A 60 -4.32 -11.03 -11.42
C SER A 60 -3.61 -11.97 -10.45
N GLN A 61 -3.27 -11.49 -9.26
CA GLN A 61 -2.61 -12.28 -8.21
C GLN A 61 -3.58 -12.89 -7.19
N ALA A 62 -4.90 -12.82 -7.45
CA ALA A 62 -5.92 -13.20 -6.48
C ALA A 62 -5.71 -12.53 -5.10
N GLY A 63 -5.29 -11.26 -5.14
CA GLY A 63 -5.07 -10.42 -3.98
C GLY A 63 -6.36 -10.13 -3.22
N ASN A 64 -6.24 -9.41 -2.10
CA ASN A 64 -7.39 -9.13 -1.23
C ASN A 64 -8.44 -8.25 -1.95
N PRO A 65 -9.71 -8.70 -2.04
CA PRO A 65 -10.77 -7.99 -2.78
C PRO A 65 -11.06 -6.59 -2.22
N TYR A 66 -10.94 -6.39 -0.90
CA TYR A 66 -11.08 -5.05 -0.30
C TYR A 66 -9.97 -4.10 -0.75
N ARG A 67 -8.74 -4.59 -0.93
CA ARG A 67 -7.65 -3.75 -1.44
C ARG A 67 -7.83 -3.42 -2.90
N ILE A 68 -8.21 -4.40 -3.72
CA ILE A 68 -8.54 -4.18 -5.14
C ILE A 68 -9.57 -3.06 -5.24
N GLN A 69 -10.68 -3.19 -4.51
CA GLN A 69 -11.74 -2.18 -4.51
C GLN A 69 -11.27 -0.82 -3.99
N ALA A 70 -10.42 -0.78 -2.96
CA ALA A 70 -9.87 0.47 -2.45
C ALA A 70 -9.02 1.21 -3.49
N TYR A 71 -8.17 0.51 -4.26
CA TYR A 71 -7.39 1.12 -5.35
C TYR A 71 -8.28 1.58 -6.51
N ARG A 72 -9.31 0.82 -6.88
CA ARG A 72 -10.30 1.23 -7.89
C ARG A 72 -11.07 2.48 -7.46
N ASN A 73 -11.53 2.52 -6.22
CA ASN A 73 -12.25 3.67 -5.66
C ASN A 73 -11.35 4.89 -5.57
N ALA A 74 -10.08 4.72 -5.19
CA ALA A 74 -9.11 5.80 -5.18
C ALA A 74 -8.86 6.37 -6.58
N ALA A 75 -8.69 5.50 -7.60
CA ALA A 75 -8.51 5.93 -8.98
C ALA A 75 -9.70 6.76 -9.48
N ARG A 76 -10.93 6.28 -9.25
CA ARG A 76 -12.16 7.02 -9.59
C ARG A 76 -12.25 8.34 -8.84
N GLY A 77 -12.04 8.31 -7.52
CA GLY A 77 -12.09 9.49 -6.67
C GLY A 77 -11.11 10.57 -7.09
N ILE A 78 -9.91 10.21 -7.56
CA ILE A 78 -8.92 11.16 -8.09
C ILE A 78 -9.38 11.81 -9.40
N LEU A 79 -10.02 11.05 -10.29
CA LEU A 79 -10.56 11.59 -11.54
C LEU A 79 -11.73 12.54 -11.31
N ASP A 80 -12.54 12.28 -10.27
CA ASP A 80 -13.72 13.07 -9.93
C ASP A 80 -13.39 14.35 -9.11
N LEU A 81 -12.12 14.59 -8.77
CA LEU A 81 -11.73 15.81 -8.06
C LEU A 81 -11.94 17.05 -8.94
N ALA A 82 -12.60 18.07 -8.38
CA ALA A 82 -12.77 19.37 -9.04
C ALA A 82 -11.45 20.15 -9.20
N GLU A 83 -10.47 19.84 -8.36
CA GLU A 83 -9.15 20.45 -8.35
C GLU A 83 -8.07 19.37 -8.58
N PRO A 84 -6.92 19.70 -9.21
CA PRO A 84 -5.80 18.77 -9.30
C PRO A 84 -5.36 18.26 -7.92
N ALA A 85 -5.23 16.93 -7.81
CA ALA A 85 -4.74 16.27 -6.60
C ALA A 85 -3.35 16.79 -6.19
N ALA A 86 -2.52 17.14 -7.17
CA ALA A 86 -1.21 17.73 -6.96
C ALA A 86 -1.27 19.06 -6.20
N ASP A 87 -2.26 19.91 -6.51
CA ASP A 87 -2.39 21.22 -5.90
C ASP A 87 -2.95 21.14 -4.48
N ILE A 88 -3.94 20.25 -4.26
CA ILE A 88 -4.46 19.93 -2.91
C ILE A 88 -3.33 19.43 -2.00
N LEU A 89 -2.53 18.48 -2.50
CA LEU A 89 -1.43 17.90 -1.74
C LEU A 89 -0.29 18.89 -1.49
N ALA A 90 0.01 19.78 -2.44
CA ALA A 90 0.99 20.84 -2.28
C ALA A 90 0.64 21.83 -1.16
N ARG A 91 -0.66 22.03 -0.88
CA ARG A 91 -1.13 22.81 0.28
C ARG A 91 -1.07 22.04 1.61
N GLY A 92 -0.64 20.78 1.60
CA GLY A 92 -0.64 19.91 2.77
C GLY A 92 -2.03 19.37 3.14
N GLU A 93 -3.03 19.59 2.30
CA GLU A 93 -4.40 19.14 2.54
C GLU A 93 -4.57 17.64 2.24
N ALA A 94 -5.61 17.06 2.84
CA ALA A 94 -5.97 15.68 2.59
C ALA A 94 -6.92 15.58 1.39
N LEU A 95 -6.69 14.62 0.49
CA LEU A 95 -7.55 14.41 -0.67
C LEU A 95 -9.01 14.13 -0.26
N PRO A 96 -10.02 14.88 -0.72
CA PRO A 96 -11.40 14.73 -0.25
C PRO A 96 -12.12 13.51 -0.87
N ILE A 97 -11.49 12.33 -0.83
CA ILE A 97 -11.99 11.07 -1.40
C ILE A 97 -12.56 10.19 -0.27
N PRO A 98 -13.88 9.89 -0.29
CA PRO A 98 -14.53 9.01 0.68
C PRO A 98 -13.93 7.59 0.66
N GLY A 99 -13.76 7.00 1.85
CA GLY A 99 -13.25 5.62 1.99
C GLY A 99 -11.76 5.45 1.68
N LEU A 100 -11.03 6.53 1.37
CA LEU A 100 -9.59 6.49 1.16
C LEU A 100 -8.85 6.47 2.52
N GLY A 101 -8.23 5.34 2.86
CA GLY A 101 -7.48 5.19 4.12
C GLY A 101 -6.12 5.92 4.15
N ASP A 102 -5.62 6.22 5.35
CA ASP A 102 -4.39 7.02 5.58
C ASP A 102 -3.15 6.49 4.87
N ARG A 103 -3.00 5.16 4.84
CA ARG A 103 -1.89 4.51 4.14
C ARG A 103 -1.91 4.78 2.63
N LEU A 104 -3.09 4.76 2.03
CA LEU A 104 -3.24 4.99 0.61
C LEU A 104 -3.09 6.48 0.28
N ARG A 105 -3.59 7.37 1.15
CA ARG A 105 -3.33 8.83 1.06
C ARG A 105 -1.84 9.14 1.07
N THR A 106 -1.10 8.54 2.00
CA THR A 106 0.36 8.72 2.11
C THR A 106 1.07 8.28 0.83
N ARG A 107 0.69 7.13 0.26
CA ARG A 107 1.28 6.63 -1.00
C ARG A 107 0.95 7.52 -2.20
N ILE A 108 -0.27 8.05 -2.27
CA ILE A 108 -0.65 8.99 -3.34
C ILE A 108 0.13 10.29 -3.19
N ARG A 109 0.35 10.77 -1.96
CA ARG A 109 1.22 11.92 -1.70
C ARG A 109 2.65 11.68 -2.18
N GLU A 110 3.23 10.53 -1.83
CA GLU A 110 4.57 10.16 -2.33
C GLU A 110 4.62 10.11 -3.87
N LEU A 111 3.60 9.52 -4.49
CA LEU A 111 3.50 9.45 -5.95
C LEU A 111 3.50 10.84 -6.59
N VAL A 112 2.79 11.79 -5.99
CA VAL A 112 2.66 13.15 -6.49
C VAL A 112 3.93 13.97 -6.25
N GLU A 113 4.49 13.90 -5.04
CA GLU A 113 5.66 14.71 -4.65
C GLU A 113 6.96 14.19 -5.28
N LYS A 114 7.13 12.87 -5.35
CA LYS A 114 8.39 12.23 -5.74
C LYS A 114 8.31 11.61 -7.14
N GLY A 115 7.14 11.56 -7.76
CA GLY A 115 6.91 10.84 -9.03
C GLY A 115 6.96 9.32 -8.88
N VAL A 116 7.12 8.81 -7.65
CA VAL A 116 7.38 7.41 -7.34
C VAL A 116 6.55 6.99 -6.14
N MET A 117 6.01 5.77 -6.19
CA MET A 117 5.42 5.17 -4.99
C MET A 117 6.03 3.80 -4.73
N THR A 118 6.17 3.50 -3.44
CA THR A 118 6.53 2.16 -3.01
C THR A 118 5.26 1.33 -2.89
N PHE A 119 5.06 0.41 -3.83
CA PHE A 119 3.96 -0.54 -3.76
C PHE A 119 4.44 -1.86 -3.16
N HIS A 120 3.98 -2.14 -1.93
CA HIS A 120 4.14 -3.46 -1.33
C HIS A 120 3.03 -4.40 -1.83
N ASN A 121 3.41 -5.27 -2.75
CA ASN A 121 2.59 -6.31 -3.36
C ASN A 121 2.44 -7.56 -2.46
N GLY A 122 2.60 -7.44 -1.15
CA GLY A 122 2.62 -8.58 -0.22
C GLY A 122 1.28 -9.27 -0.06
N LEU A 123 0.70 -9.86 -1.11
CA LEU A 123 -0.55 -10.61 -1.09
C LEU A 123 -0.53 -11.72 -2.14
N CYS A 124 0.36 -12.70 -1.94
CA CYS A 124 0.13 -14.06 -2.43
C CYS A 124 0.07 -14.97 -1.22
N LEU A 125 -1.13 -15.18 -0.66
CA LEU A 125 -1.37 -16.17 0.40
C LEU A 125 -0.79 -17.57 0.06
N PRO A 126 -0.79 -18.05 -1.20
CA PRO A 126 -0.16 -19.33 -1.57
C PRO A 126 1.37 -19.32 -1.55
N ALA A 127 2.00 -18.16 -1.73
CA ALA A 127 3.45 -18.03 -1.76
C ALA A 127 4.06 -17.84 -0.36
N LEU A 128 3.22 -17.68 0.67
CA LEU A 128 3.70 -17.51 2.05
C LEU A 128 4.16 -18.85 2.63
N PRO A 129 5.31 -18.90 3.33
CA PRO A 129 5.71 -20.07 4.08
C PRO A 129 4.60 -20.53 5.03
N THR A 130 4.48 -21.84 5.23
CA THR A 130 3.42 -22.45 6.06
C THR A 130 3.32 -21.82 7.45
N GLY A 131 4.46 -21.47 8.04
CA GLY A 131 4.52 -20.80 9.33
C GLY A 131 3.93 -19.38 9.33
N VAL A 132 4.16 -18.59 8.27
CA VAL A 132 3.55 -17.27 8.10
C VAL A 132 2.04 -17.39 7.89
N ARG A 133 1.58 -18.45 7.22
CA ARG A 133 0.14 -18.76 7.10
C ARG A 133 -0.48 -19.10 8.45
N ALA A 134 0.25 -19.78 9.34
CA ALA A 134 -0.24 -20.08 10.68
C ALA A 134 -0.48 -18.80 11.51
N LEU A 135 0.29 -17.74 11.27
CA LEU A 135 0.06 -16.43 11.91
C LEU A 135 -1.30 -15.82 11.55
N LEU A 136 -1.88 -16.15 10.38
CA LEU A 136 -3.19 -15.64 9.98
C LEU A 136 -4.34 -16.14 10.84
N ASN A 137 -4.13 -17.23 11.59
CA ASN A 137 -5.09 -17.74 12.55
C ASN A 137 -5.03 -17.00 13.90
N VAL A 138 -4.03 -16.13 14.09
CA VAL A 138 -3.89 -15.32 15.30
C VAL A 138 -4.78 -14.10 15.18
N GLU A 139 -5.57 -13.84 16.22
CA GLU A 139 -6.44 -12.67 16.28
C GLU A 139 -5.64 -11.37 16.06
N HIS A 140 -6.20 -10.44 15.28
CA HIS A 140 -5.55 -9.18 14.89
C HIS A 140 -4.35 -9.32 13.92
N VAL A 141 -4.00 -10.53 13.48
CA VAL A 141 -2.97 -10.75 12.46
C VAL A 141 -3.63 -10.98 11.11
N GLY A 142 -3.78 -9.90 10.35
CA GLY A 142 -4.16 -9.98 8.94
C GLY A 142 -2.97 -10.35 8.04
N PRO A 143 -3.21 -10.68 6.75
CA PRO A 143 -2.17 -11.02 5.78
C PRO A 143 -1.03 -10.00 5.69
N TYR A 144 -1.37 -8.71 5.73
CA TYR A 144 -0.40 -7.62 5.74
C TYR A 144 0.50 -7.66 6.98
N THR A 145 -0.09 -7.89 8.15
CA THR A 145 0.64 -7.95 9.42
C THR A 145 1.55 -9.18 9.45
N ALA A 146 1.06 -10.34 9.05
CA ALA A 146 1.86 -11.58 9.00
C ALA A 146 3.11 -11.42 8.12
N ILE A 147 2.97 -10.78 6.95
CA ILE A 147 4.10 -10.54 6.05
C ILE A 147 5.09 -9.56 6.63
N ARG A 148 4.65 -8.45 7.22
CA ARG A 148 5.57 -7.49 7.84
C ARG A 148 6.33 -8.09 9.02
N LEU A 149 5.65 -8.90 9.84
CA LEU A 149 6.28 -9.64 10.93
C LEU A 149 7.34 -10.62 10.39
N TYR A 150 7.07 -11.26 9.25
CA TYR A 150 8.02 -12.16 8.60
C TYR A 150 9.20 -11.42 7.96
N GLU A 151 8.95 -10.38 7.16
CA GLU A 151 9.99 -9.67 6.40
C GLU A 151 10.89 -8.81 7.30
N GLU A 152 10.32 -8.10 8.27
CA GLU A 152 11.08 -7.15 9.10
C GLU A 152 11.64 -7.79 10.37
N LEU A 153 10.98 -8.82 10.91
CA LEU A 153 11.38 -9.46 12.17
C LEU A 153 11.69 -10.96 12.03
N GLY A 154 11.54 -11.57 10.85
CA GLY A 154 11.79 -13.00 10.67
C GLY A 154 10.79 -13.90 11.41
N ILE A 155 9.61 -13.39 11.74
CA ILE A 155 8.60 -14.13 12.50
C ILE A 155 7.79 -15.00 11.54
N ASP A 156 7.96 -16.30 11.67
CA ASP A 156 7.30 -17.33 10.88
C ASP A 156 6.50 -18.31 11.75
N SER A 157 6.31 -18.03 13.05
CA SER A 157 5.56 -18.92 13.94
C SER A 157 4.89 -18.14 15.07
N VAL A 158 3.84 -18.73 15.65
CA VAL A 158 3.09 -18.12 16.76
C VAL A 158 3.98 -17.97 18.00
N GLU A 159 4.88 -18.93 18.23
CA GLU A 159 5.89 -18.89 19.29
C GLU A 159 6.85 -17.72 19.10
N LYS A 160 7.38 -17.54 17.89
CA LYS A 160 8.26 -16.40 17.57
C LYS A 160 7.52 -15.07 17.70
N LEU A 161 6.24 -15.02 17.32
CA LEU A 161 5.40 -13.84 17.51
C LEU A 161 5.29 -13.47 19.00
N TRP A 162 5.01 -14.47 19.85
CA TRP A 162 4.91 -14.26 21.29
C TRP A 162 6.23 -13.77 21.90
N TRP A 163 7.36 -14.40 21.53
CA TRP A 163 8.69 -13.98 22.01
C TRP A 163 9.08 -12.59 21.53
N ALA A 164 8.83 -12.26 20.26
CA ALA A 164 9.12 -10.94 19.71
C ALA A 164 8.28 -9.84 20.39
N ALA A 165 7.01 -10.14 20.71
CA ALA A 165 6.16 -9.24 21.47
C ALA A 165 6.65 -9.07 22.92
N GLN A 166 7.18 -10.14 23.54
CA GLN A 166 7.77 -10.06 24.88
C GLN A 166 9.03 -9.17 24.92
N GLN A 167 9.87 -9.29 23.90
CA GLN A 167 11.09 -8.52 23.75
C GLN A 167 10.85 -7.09 23.24
N GLN A 168 9.57 -6.66 23.12
CA GLN A 168 9.22 -5.33 22.66
C GLN A 168 9.77 -4.98 21.26
N ARG A 169 9.95 -6.00 20.41
CA ARG A 169 10.51 -5.83 19.06
C ARG A 169 9.45 -5.39 18.06
N ILE A 170 8.18 -5.71 18.30
CA ILE A 170 7.08 -5.42 17.38
C ILE A 170 6.75 -3.93 17.39
N ARG A 171 6.80 -3.27 18.56
CA ARG A 171 6.56 -1.83 18.68
C ARG A 171 7.62 -0.94 17.99
N GLN A 172 8.75 -1.51 17.59
CA GLN A 172 9.78 -0.80 16.83
C GLN A 172 9.40 -0.68 15.34
N LEU A 173 8.45 -1.49 14.87
CA LEU A 173 7.96 -1.43 13.51
C LEU A 173 7.03 -0.22 13.32
N SER A 174 7.25 0.55 12.25
CA SER A 174 6.38 1.68 11.92
C SER A 174 4.91 1.25 11.79
N GLY A 175 4.02 1.91 12.54
CA GLY A 175 2.58 1.59 12.59
C GLY A 175 2.19 0.51 13.60
N PHE A 176 3.14 -0.07 14.34
CA PHE A 176 2.90 -0.94 15.48
C PHE A 176 3.28 -0.19 16.76
N GLY A 177 2.28 0.24 17.53
CA GLY A 177 2.51 0.85 18.84
C GLY A 177 2.46 -0.16 19.99
N ALA A 178 2.80 0.28 21.21
CA ALA A 178 2.73 -0.54 22.43
C ALA A 178 1.35 -1.21 22.62
N ARG A 179 0.26 -0.50 22.26
CA ARG A 179 -1.10 -1.04 22.32
C ARG A 179 -1.33 -2.20 21.33
N SER A 180 -0.79 -2.09 20.11
CA SER A 180 -0.91 -3.15 19.10
C SER A 180 -0.07 -4.35 19.50
N GLU A 181 1.14 -4.14 20.01
CA GLU A 181 2.01 -5.22 20.48
C GLU A 181 1.39 -5.99 21.65
N ALA A 182 0.79 -5.29 22.62
CA ALA A 182 0.11 -5.94 23.74
C ALA A 182 -1.04 -6.85 23.26
N ARG A 183 -1.85 -6.39 22.28
CA ARG A 183 -2.91 -7.20 21.68
C ARG A 183 -2.37 -8.42 20.93
N LEU A 184 -1.29 -8.24 20.16
CA LEU A 184 -0.65 -9.34 19.44
C LEU A 184 -0.03 -10.36 20.40
N LYS A 185 0.56 -9.91 21.51
CA LYS A 185 1.09 -10.79 22.57
C LYS A 185 -0.02 -11.63 23.19
N GLU A 186 -1.15 -11.01 23.55
CA GLU A 186 -2.29 -11.71 24.14
C GLU A 186 -2.89 -12.72 23.16
N ALA A 187 -3.08 -12.31 21.89
CA ALA A 187 -3.58 -13.19 20.84
C ALA A 187 -2.64 -14.39 20.57
N ALA A 188 -1.32 -14.14 20.52
CA ALA A 188 -0.34 -15.21 20.38
C ALA A 188 -0.34 -16.16 21.59
N GLN A 189 -0.47 -15.63 22.81
CA GLN A 189 -0.58 -16.44 24.02
C GLN A 189 -1.83 -17.33 24.02
N LYS A 190 -2.98 -16.79 23.60
CA LYS A 190 -4.22 -17.57 23.43
C LYS A 190 -4.07 -18.66 22.38
N ALA A 191 -3.44 -18.35 21.25
CA ALA A 191 -3.17 -19.33 20.19
C ALA A 191 -2.21 -20.44 20.63
N LEU A 192 -1.27 -20.16 21.53
CA LEU A 192 -0.37 -21.15 22.14
C LEU A 192 -1.03 -21.98 23.25
N GLY A 193 -2.01 -21.40 23.97
CA GLY A 193 -2.71 -22.02 25.10
C GLY A 193 -4.05 -22.69 24.76
N GLY A 194 -4.57 -22.53 23.55
CA GLY A 194 -5.83 -23.15 23.10
C GLY A 194 -5.69 -24.65 22.80
N PRO A 195 -6.78 -25.43 22.84
CA PRO A 195 -6.73 -26.88 22.56
C PRO A 195 -6.19 -27.12 21.14
N LYS A 196 -5.12 -27.90 21.04
CA LYS A 196 -4.60 -28.43 19.78
C LYS A 196 -5.72 -29.22 19.10
N LYS A 197 -6.44 -28.61 18.14
CA LYS A 197 -7.34 -29.36 17.27
C LYS A 197 -6.47 -30.34 16.50
N GLN A 198 -6.58 -31.61 16.85
CA GLN A 198 -5.85 -32.71 16.23
C GLN A 198 -5.93 -32.58 14.71
N GLN A 199 -4.78 -32.35 14.07
CA GLN A 199 -4.52 -32.93 12.76
C GLN A 199 -4.16 -34.40 12.99
N SER A 200 -5.14 -35.18 13.40
CA SER A 200 -5.22 -36.60 13.12
C SER A 200 -6.29 -36.72 12.05
N LEU A 201 -5.89 -37.11 10.85
CA LEU A 201 -6.64 -37.91 9.88
C LEU A 201 -5.90 -37.81 8.54
N ASN A 202 -4.87 -38.65 8.39
CA ASN A 202 -4.72 -39.58 7.27
C ASN A 202 -3.44 -40.41 7.44
N GLU A 203 -3.48 -41.33 8.39
CA GLU A 203 -2.87 -42.66 8.19
C GLU A 203 -4.04 -43.64 8.09
N ILE A 204 -4.35 -44.13 6.88
CA ILE A 204 -4.90 -45.48 6.70
C ILE A 204 -4.37 -46.01 5.36
N ALA A 205 -3.61 -47.10 5.50
CA ALA A 205 -3.30 -48.18 4.53
C ALA A 205 -2.46 -47.85 3.29
#